data_AF-G7IT38-F1
#
_entry.id   AF-G7IT38-F1
#
_cell.length_a   1.000
_cell.length_b   1.000
_cell.length_c   1.000
_cell.angle_alpha   90.00
_cell.angle_beta   90.00
_cell.angle_gamma   90.00
#
_symmetry.space_group_name_H-M   'P 1'
#
loop_
_entity.id
_entity.type
_entity.pdbx_description
1 polymer ?
#
loop_
_entity_poly.entity_id
_entity_poly.type
_entity_poly.pdbx_seq_one_letter_code
_entity_poly.pdbx_strand_id
1 'polypeptide(L)'
;MNKGGPGGGGPTAAAAAAAAQKQKTLLQRVEGDIANIVDNFSHLVNVARVNDPPVRNSQEAFMMEMRAARMVQAADSLLKLVSELKQTAIFSGFASLNDHVEQRRLEFNQLAEKTDHTLSTIGEEAAASLKELESHYSSSAQKTIQDVQP
;
A
#
# COMPACT_ATOMS: atom_id res chain seq x y z
N MET A 1 21.45 23.44 23.62
CA MET A 1 20.48 24.28 22.89
C MET A 1 19.87 23.47 21.75
N ASN A 2 18.55 23.39 21.79
CA ASN A 2 17.61 22.87 20.80
C ASN A 2 17.84 23.40 19.38
N LYS A 3 17.79 22.51 18.36
CA LYS A 3 17.05 22.76 17.09
C LYS A 3 16.62 21.41 16.49
N GLY A 4 15.46 20.92 16.93
CA GLY A 4 14.64 20.01 16.14
C GLY A 4 14.15 20.73 14.89
N GLY A 5 14.59 20.27 13.71
CA GLY A 5 14.07 20.73 12.42
C GLY A 5 12.67 20.14 12.15
N PRO A 6 11.80 20.86 11.42
CA PRO A 6 10.43 20.45 11.20
C PRO A 6 10.42 19.17 10.34
N GLY A 7 9.88 18.09 10.90
CA GLY A 7 9.63 16.85 10.18
C GLY A 7 8.69 17.10 9.01
N GLY A 8 9.25 17.30 7.83
CA GLY A 8 8.52 17.24 6.57
C GLY A 8 7.96 15.83 6.41
N GLY A 9 6.63 15.72 6.34
CA GLY A 9 5.95 14.44 6.15
C GLY A 9 6.55 13.70 4.96
N GLY A 10 7.09 12.51 5.21
CA GLY A 10 7.73 11.69 4.19
C GLY A 10 6.76 11.30 3.06
N PRO A 11 7.28 10.70 1.97
CA PRO A 11 6.50 10.29 0.79
C PRO A 11 5.21 9.51 1.14
N THR A 12 5.27 8.71 2.21
CA THR A 12 4.14 7.94 2.73
C THR A 12 2.99 8.81 3.28
N ALA A 13 3.29 9.95 3.92
CA ALA A 13 2.28 10.86 4.46
C ALA A 13 1.54 11.61 3.33
N ALA A 14 2.28 12.01 2.28
CA ALA A 14 1.68 12.62 1.09
C ALA A 14 0.79 11.63 0.32
N ALA A 15 1.24 10.37 0.19
CA ALA A 15 0.45 9.31 -0.43
C ALA A 15 -0.83 8.99 0.38
N ALA A 16 -0.75 8.95 1.71
CA ALA A 16 -1.91 8.75 2.58
C ALA A 16 -2.93 9.89 2.47
N ALA A 17 -2.46 11.14 2.43
CA ALA A 17 -3.33 12.30 2.23
C ALA A 17 -4.03 12.27 0.85
N ALA A 18 -3.30 11.89 -0.21
CA ALA A 18 -3.86 11.74 -1.55
C ALA A 18 -4.91 10.62 -1.60
N ALA A 19 -4.67 9.50 -0.91
CA ALA A 19 -5.63 8.39 -0.81
C ALA A 19 -6.91 8.81 -0.07
N ALA A 20 -6.79 9.53 1.06
CA ALA A 20 -7.92 10.05 1.81
C ALA A 20 -8.74 11.06 0.98
N GLN A 21 -8.06 11.95 0.26
CA GLN A 21 -8.73 12.90 -0.63
C GLN A 21 -9.45 12.18 -1.78
N LYS A 22 -8.83 11.16 -2.38
CA LYS A 22 -9.47 10.33 -3.42
C LYS A 22 -10.72 9.63 -2.87
N GLN A 23 -10.65 9.05 -1.67
CA GLN A 23 -11.80 8.43 -1.02
C GLN A 23 -12.95 9.43 -0.82
N LYS A 24 -12.64 10.65 -0.33
CA LYS A 24 -13.63 11.70 -0.15
C LYS A 24 -14.31 12.08 -1.47
N THR A 25 -13.55 12.26 -2.54
CA THR A 25 -14.09 12.59 -3.87
C THR A 25 -15.01 11.48 -4.40
N LEU A 26 -14.63 10.21 -4.21
CA LEU A 26 -15.46 9.08 -4.64
C LEU A 26 -16.78 9.05 -3.86
N LEU A 27 -16.76 9.26 -2.54
CA LEU A 27 -17.98 9.32 -1.73
C LEU A 27 -18.91 10.46 -2.17
N GLN A 28 -18.36 11.66 -2.35
CA GLN A 28 -19.13 12.82 -2.83
C GLN A 28 -19.77 12.55 -4.20
N ARG A 29 -19.06 11.86 -5.10
CA ARG A 29 -19.60 11.48 -6.40
C ARG A 29 -20.74 10.47 -6.29
N VAL A 30 -20.61 9.44 -5.45
CA VAL A 30 -21.70 8.48 -5.20
C VAL A 30 -22.94 9.20 -4.65
N GLU A 31 -22.76 10.00 -3.60
CA GLU A 31 -23.87 10.73 -2.97
C GLU A 31 -24.56 11.65 -3.97
N GLY A 32 -23.79 12.40 -4.76
CA GLY A 32 -24.31 13.29 -5.79
C GLY A 32 -25.05 12.56 -6.91
N ASP A 33 -24.51 11.45 -7.41
CA ASP A 33 -25.15 10.67 -8.47
C ASP A 33 -26.44 9.99 -7.98
N ILE A 34 -26.46 9.47 -6.75
CA ILE A 34 -27.67 8.90 -6.14
C ILE A 34 -28.74 9.99 -5.95
N ALA A 35 -28.37 11.14 -5.37
CA ALA A 35 -29.30 12.27 -5.20
C ALA A 35 -29.89 12.71 -6.55
N ASN A 36 -29.05 12.85 -7.58
CA ASN A 36 -29.50 13.18 -8.93
C ASN A 36 -30.52 12.16 -9.47
N ILE A 37 -30.31 10.86 -9.27
CA ILE A 37 -31.26 9.83 -9.71
C ILE A 37 -32.60 9.98 -8.97
N VAL A 38 -32.55 10.09 -7.64
CA VAL A 38 -33.75 10.17 -6.79
C VAL A 38 -34.55 11.44 -7.08
N ASP A 39 -33.89 12.59 -7.21
CA ASP A 39 -34.54 13.88 -7.48
C ASP A 39 -35.20 13.88 -8.86
N ASN A 40 -34.48 13.44 -9.90
CA ASN A 40 -35.03 13.39 -11.26
C ASN A 40 -36.19 12.38 -11.36
N PHE A 41 -36.08 11.23 -10.69
CA PHE A 41 -37.17 10.24 -10.63
C PHE A 41 -38.40 10.80 -9.90
N SER A 42 -38.21 11.45 -8.75
CA SER A 42 -39.30 12.08 -7.99
C SER A 42 -40.04 13.12 -8.83
N HIS A 43 -39.31 13.91 -9.61
CA HIS A 43 -39.92 14.85 -10.55
C HIS A 43 -40.68 14.17 -11.69
N LEU A 44 -40.15 13.10 -12.28
CA LEU A 44 -40.85 12.33 -13.31
C LEU A 44 -42.18 11.78 -12.79
N VAL A 45 -42.19 11.20 -11.58
CA VAL A 45 -43.42 10.69 -10.94
C VAL A 45 -44.42 11.82 -10.69
N ASN A 46 -43.96 12.98 -10.23
CA ASN A 46 -44.82 14.13 -9.97
C ASN A 46 -45.46 14.68 -11.25
N VAL A 47 -44.72 14.76 -12.35
CA VAL A 47 -45.23 15.22 -13.66
C VAL A 47 -46.14 14.18 -14.31
N ALA A 48 -45.89 12.89 -14.10
CA ALA A 48 -46.73 11.81 -14.63
C ALA A 48 -48.11 11.71 -13.94
N ARG A 49 -48.30 12.37 -12.78
CA ARG A 49 -49.61 12.39 -12.12
C ARG A 49 -50.58 13.28 -12.90
N VAL A 50 -51.56 12.63 -13.53
CA VAL A 50 -52.66 13.28 -14.23
C VAL A 50 -53.54 14.03 -13.22
N ASN A 51 -53.38 15.35 -13.14
CA ASN A 51 -54.38 16.25 -12.59
C ASN A 51 -54.78 17.16 -13.76
N ASP A 52 -56.06 17.21 -14.13
CA ASP A 52 -56.55 18.07 -15.23
C ASP A 52 -56.28 19.56 -14.94
N PRO A 53 -55.29 20.20 -15.61
CA PRO A 53 -55.56 21.38 -16.46
C PRO A 53 -54.54 21.55 -17.64
N PRO A 54 -54.63 22.62 -18.47
CA PRO A 54 -54.61 22.50 -19.94
C PRO A 54 -53.26 22.02 -20.53
N VAL A 55 -53.37 21.03 -21.42
CA VAL A 55 -52.38 20.51 -22.38
C VAL A 55 -51.11 21.37 -22.53
N ARG A 56 -50.06 21.06 -21.75
CA ARG A 56 -48.64 21.45 -22.01
C ARG A 56 -47.80 20.26 -22.48
N ASN A 57 -48.41 19.42 -23.31
CA ASN A 57 -47.92 18.10 -23.68
C ASN A 57 -46.46 18.08 -24.20
N SER A 58 -46.06 19.00 -25.08
CA SER A 58 -44.73 18.97 -25.68
C SER A 58 -43.60 19.45 -24.77
N GLN A 59 -43.83 20.51 -23.98
CA GLN A 59 -42.80 21.05 -23.07
C GLN A 59 -42.56 20.11 -21.89
N GLU A 60 -43.61 19.51 -21.35
CA GLU A 60 -43.52 18.54 -20.27
C GLU A 60 -42.85 17.24 -20.74
N ALA A 61 -43.21 16.74 -21.92
CA ALA A 61 -42.54 15.59 -22.53
C ALA A 61 -41.03 15.82 -22.70
N PHE A 62 -40.62 16.98 -23.20
CA PHE A 62 -39.20 17.32 -23.33
C PHE A 62 -38.48 17.38 -21.96
N MET A 63 -39.12 17.98 -20.95
CA MET A 63 -38.55 18.00 -19.59
C MET A 63 -38.44 16.59 -18.99
N MET A 64 -39.40 15.70 -19.26
CA MET A 64 -39.35 14.31 -18.83
C MET A 64 -38.19 13.56 -19.50
N GLU A 65 -38.01 13.72 -20.82
CA GLU A 65 -36.88 13.14 -21.56
C GLU A 65 -35.54 13.62 -20.99
N MET A 66 -35.39 14.93 -20.75
CA MET A 66 -34.16 15.49 -20.19
C MET A 66 -33.85 14.93 -18.79
N ARG A 67 -34.88 14.74 -17.95
CA ARG A 67 -34.71 14.16 -16.61
C ARG A 67 -34.33 12.67 -16.67
N ALA A 68 -34.97 11.91 -17.56
CA ALA A 68 -34.60 10.51 -17.79
C ALA A 68 -33.15 10.39 -18.29
N ALA A 69 -32.74 11.26 -19.23
CA ALA A 69 -31.37 11.31 -19.72
C ALA A 69 -30.36 11.62 -18.60
N ARG A 70 -30.67 12.55 -17.69
CA ARG A 70 -29.84 12.85 -16.51
C ARG A 70 -29.73 11.66 -15.54
N MET A 71 -30.80 10.90 -15.34
CA MET A 71 -30.76 9.67 -14.54
C MET A 71 -29.82 8.63 -15.17
N VAL A 72 -29.91 8.43 -16.49
CA VAL A 72 -29.03 7.50 -17.22
C VAL A 72 -27.57 7.95 -17.11
N GLN A 73 -27.30 9.24 -17.22
CA GLN A 73 -25.95 9.79 -17.05
C GLN A 73 -25.39 9.56 -15.63
N ALA A 74 -26.20 9.77 -14.59
CA ALA A 74 -25.81 9.51 -13.21
C ALA A 74 -25.55 8.00 -12.98
N ALA A 75 -26.38 7.13 -13.56
CA ALA A 75 -26.19 5.68 -13.49
C ALA A 75 -24.88 5.24 -14.18
N ASP A 76 -24.56 5.79 -15.36
CA ASP A 76 -23.28 5.54 -16.04
C ASP A 76 -22.08 6.04 -15.21
N SER A 77 -22.22 7.20 -14.56
CA SER A 77 -21.20 7.71 -13.63
C SER A 77 -20.96 6.76 -12.46
N LEU A 78 -22.02 6.17 -11.88
CA LEU A 78 -21.91 5.16 -10.83
C LEU A 78 -21.21 3.89 -11.33
N LEU A 79 -21.50 3.42 -12.55
CA LEU A 79 -20.80 2.26 -13.14
C LEU A 79 -19.29 2.51 -13.33
N LYS A 80 -18.92 3.72 -13.76
CA LYS A 80 -17.51 4.16 -13.84
C LYS A 80 -16.86 4.17 -12.46
N LEU A 81 -17.55 4.70 -11.45
CA LEU A 81 -17.06 4.72 -10.08
C LEU A 81 -16.82 3.30 -9.53
N VAL A 82 -17.76 2.38 -9.74
CA VAL A 82 -17.61 0.96 -9.38
C VAL A 82 -16.40 0.32 -10.08
N SER A 83 -16.13 0.72 -11.32
CA SER A 83 -14.96 0.26 -12.07
C SER A 83 -13.65 0.80 -11.49
N GLU A 84 -13.60 2.08 -11.12
CA GLU A 84 -12.46 2.71 -10.44
C GLU A 84 -12.18 2.07 -9.06
N LEU A 85 -13.24 1.71 -8.32
CA LEU A 85 -13.12 1.00 -7.04
C LEU A 85 -12.55 -0.41 -7.22
N LYS A 86 -13.06 -1.18 -8.19
CA LYS A 86 -12.52 -2.50 -8.53
C LYS A 86 -11.04 -2.42 -8.90
N GLN A 87 -10.67 -1.44 -9.72
CA GLN A 87 -9.28 -1.20 -10.11
C GLN A 87 -8.42 -0.89 -8.87
N THR A 88 -8.88 0.00 -8.00
CA THR A 88 -8.17 0.35 -6.76
C THR A 88 -7.99 -0.86 -5.85
N ALA A 89 -9.02 -1.70 -5.67
CA ALA A 89 -8.93 -2.90 -4.85
C ALA A 89 -7.89 -3.90 -5.39
N ILE A 90 -7.89 -4.17 -6.71
CA ILE A 90 -6.91 -5.06 -7.36
C ILE A 90 -5.48 -4.56 -7.16
N PHE A 91 -5.24 -3.26 -7.36
CA PHE A 91 -3.88 -2.72 -7.26
C PHE A 91 -3.42 -2.44 -5.82
N SER A 92 -4.33 -2.21 -4.88
CA SER A 92 -3.98 -2.02 -3.46
C SER A 92 -3.32 -3.25 -2.84
N GLY A 93 -3.74 -4.45 -3.27
CA GLY A 93 -3.13 -5.71 -2.84
C GLY A 93 -1.65 -5.80 -3.23
N PHE A 94 -1.28 -5.29 -4.40
CA PHE A 94 0.12 -5.30 -4.87
C PHE A 94 1.00 -4.31 -4.11
N ALA A 95 0.50 -3.13 -3.75
CA ALA A 95 1.27 -2.16 -2.96
C ALA A 95 1.60 -2.72 -1.57
N SER A 96 0.59 -3.25 -0.86
CA SER A 96 0.80 -3.92 0.43
C SER A 96 1.71 -5.14 0.32
N LEU A 97 1.56 -5.96 -0.73
CA LEU A 97 2.43 -7.10 -0.97
C LEU A 97 3.87 -6.66 -1.24
N ASN A 98 4.08 -5.60 -2.02
CA ASN A 98 5.40 -5.05 -2.30
C ASN A 98 6.09 -4.54 -1.03
N ASP A 99 5.36 -3.82 -0.16
CA ASP A 99 5.89 -3.37 1.13
C ASP A 99 6.30 -4.54 2.02
N HIS A 100 5.49 -5.60 2.08
CA HIS A 100 5.83 -6.82 2.83
C HIS A 100 7.04 -7.57 2.24
N VAL A 101 7.16 -7.64 0.91
CA VAL A 101 8.32 -8.25 0.24
C VAL A 101 9.58 -7.45 0.57
N GLU A 102 9.53 -6.12 0.53
CA GLU A 102 10.65 -5.26 0.85
C GLU A 102 11.06 -5.35 2.33
N GLN A 103 10.09 -5.39 3.25
CA GLN A 103 10.36 -5.62 4.67
C GLN A 103 11.07 -6.97 4.88
N ARG A 104 10.55 -8.05 4.29
CA ARG A 104 11.15 -9.38 4.40
C ARG A 104 12.55 -9.43 3.78
N ARG A 105 12.78 -8.71 2.68
CA ARG A 105 14.11 -8.57 2.06
C ARG A 105 15.10 -7.92 3.03
N LEU A 106 14.70 -6.85 3.72
CA LEU A 106 15.53 -6.20 4.74
C LEU A 106 15.83 -7.13 5.92
N GLU A 107 14.83 -7.87 6.40
CA GLU A 107 15.00 -8.86 7.47
C GLU A 107 16.00 -9.96 7.07
N PHE A 108 15.90 -10.49 5.85
CA PHE A 108 16.85 -11.49 5.36
C PHE A 108 18.26 -10.94 5.18
N ASN A 109 18.41 -9.70 4.72
CA ASN A 109 19.72 -9.06 4.64
C ASN A 109 20.35 -8.92 6.03
N GLN A 110 19.58 -8.47 7.03
CA GLN A 110 20.08 -8.38 8.41
C GLN A 110 20.44 -9.74 8.99
N LEU A 111 19.67 -10.78 8.66
CA LEU A 111 19.98 -12.14 9.09
C LEU A 111 21.26 -12.67 8.43
N ALA A 112 21.45 -12.40 7.14
CA ALA A 112 22.67 -12.75 6.41
C ALA A 112 23.89 -12.07 7.03
N GLU A 113 23.84 -10.74 7.25
CA GLU A 113 24.92 -9.98 7.88
C GLU A 113 25.28 -10.51 9.28
N LYS A 114 24.27 -10.82 10.11
CA LYS A 114 24.48 -11.43 11.44
C LYS A 114 25.14 -12.80 11.35
N THR A 115 24.73 -13.60 10.37
CA THR A 115 25.27 -14.95 10.15
C THR A 115 26.72 -14.87 9.70
N ASP A 116 27.04 -14.00 8.74
CA ASP A 116 28.40 -13.76 8.26
C ASP A 116 29.32 -13.28 9.40
N HIS A 117 28.84 -12.36 10.24
CA HIS A 117 29.60 -11.90 11.39
C HIS A 117 29.90 -13.02 12.40
N THR A 118 28.90 -13.86 12.68
CA THR A 118 29.07 -15.01 13.58
C THR A 118 30.05 -16.03 12.99
N LEU A 119 29.97 -16.29 11.68
CA LEU A 119 30.87 -17.21 10.98
C LEU A 119 32.32 -16.69 10.99
N SER A 120 32.52 -15.38 10.79
CA SER A 120 33.84 -14.75 10.90
C SER A 120 34.44 -14.93 12.29
N THR A 121 33.64 -14.70 13.33
CA THR A 121 34.08 -14.84 14.73
C THR A 121 34.50 -16.28 15.04
N ILE A 122 33.68 -17.26 14.66
CA ILE A 122 34.00 -18.68 14.82
C ILE A 122 35.27 -19.05 14.05
N GLY A 123 35.43 -18.51 12.84
CA GLY A 123 36.63 -18.71 12.02
C GLY A 123 37.90 -18.18 12.70
N GLU A 124 37.84 -17.00 13.31
CA GLU A 124 38.94 -16.41 14.07
C GLU A 124 39.29 -17.23 15.31
N GLU A 125 38.28 -17.67 16.08
CA GLU A 125 38.47 -18.52 17.27
C GLU A 125 39.09 -19.88 16.92
N ALA A 126 38.63 -20.50 15.83
CA ALA A 126 39.19 -21.76 15.33
C ALA A 126 40.64 -21.59 14.87
N ALA A 127 40.95 -20.51 14.14
CA ALA A 127 42.31 -20.22 13.71
C ALA A 127 43.25 -19.95 14.90
N ALA A 128 42.78 -19.24 15.92
CA ALA A 128 43.54 -18.99 17.16
C ALA A 128 43.83 -20.31 17.89
N SER A 129 42.82 -21.17 18.04
CA SER A 129 42.95 -22.48 18.69
C SER A 129 43.94 -23.39 17.97
N LEU A 130 43.90 -23.42 16.63
CA LEU A 130 44.85 -24.19 15.82
C LEU A 130 46.30 -23.69 15.97
N LYS A 131 46.49 -22.37 16.00
CA LYS A 131 47.81 -21.76 16.19
C LYS A 131 48.38 -22.05 17.58
N GLU A 132 47.55 -22.04 18.61
CA GLU A 132 47.93 -22.44 19.96
C GLU A 132 48.35 -23.91 20.00
N LEU A 133 47.57 -24.80 19.37
CA LEU A 133 47.88 -26.22 19.29
C LEU A 133 49.19 -26.50 18.54
N GLU A 134 49.44 -25.82 17.42
CA GLU A 134 50.69 -25.89 16.66
C GLU A 134 51.90 -25.43 17.49
N SER A 135 51.74 -24.36 18.27
CA SER A 135 52.77 -23.87 19.18
C SER A 135 53.09 -24.89 20.28
N HIS A 136 52.07 -25.50 20.88
CA HIS A 136 52.23 -26.56 21.88
C HIS A 136 52.93 -27.81 21.33
N TYR A 137 52.56 -28.24 20.12
CA TYR A 137 53.20 -29.37 19.45
C TYR A 137 54.67 -29.09 19.17
N SER A 138 54.98 -27.93 18.57
CA SER A 138 56.35 -27.53 18.23
C SER A 138 57.22 -27.42 19.49
N SER A 139 56.70 -26.82 20.56
CA SER A 139 57.40 -26.69 21.85
C SER A 139 57.66 -28.04 22.51
N SER A 140 56.70 -28.98 22.42
CA SER A 140 56.85 -30.33 22.99
C SER A 140 57.87 -31.14 22.20
N ALA A 141 57.84 -31.08 20.87
CA ALA A 141 58.84 -31.74 20.02
C ALA A 141 60.26 -31.24 20.31
N GLN A 142 60.44 -29.93 20.51
CA GLN A 142 61.73 -29.34 20.86
C GLN A 142 62.23 -29.79 22.24
N LYS A 143 61.35 -29.87 23.25
CA LYS A 143 61.70 -30.39 24.59
C LYS A 143 62.14 -31.85 24.54
N THR A 144 61.40 -32.70 23.82
CA THR A 144 61.76 -34.12 23.65
C THR A 144 63.11 -34.29 22.96
N ILE A 145 63.47 -33.42 22.01
CA ILE A 145 64.79 -33.47 21.36
C ILE A 145 65.90 -33.00 22.31
N GLN A 146 65.61 -32.06 23.21
CA GLN A 146 66.56 -31.58 24.23
C GLN A 146 66.83 -32.64 25.33
N ASP A 147 65.82 -33.40 25.74
CA ASP A 147 65.95 -34.50 26.71
C ASP A 147 66.65 -35.76 26.14
N VAL A 148 66.85 -35.83 24.82
CA VAL A 148 67.48 -36.98 24.12
C VAL A 148 68.94 -36.71 23.73
N GLN A 149 69.48 -35.51 24.00
CA GLN A 149 70.93 -35.27 23.90
C GLN A 149 71.65 -35.65 25.21
N PRO A 150 72.80 -36.35 25.15
CA PRO A 150 73.50 -36.93 26.30
C PRO A 150 74.16 -35.90 27.23
#